data_AF-A0A6I6IRE9-F1
#
_entry.id   AF-A0A6I6IRE9-F1
#
_cell.length_a   1.000
_cell.length_b   1.000
_cell.length_c   1.000
_cell.angle_alpha   90.00
_cell.angle_beta   90.00
_cell.angle_gamma   90.00
#
_symmetry.space_group_name_H-M   'P 1'
#
loop_
_entity.id
_entity.type
_entity.pdbx_description
1 polymer ?
#
loop_
_entity_poly.entity_id
_entity_poly.type
_entity_poly.pdbx_seq_one_letter_code
_entity_poly.pdbx_strand_id
1 'polypeptide(L)' 'MSCDQTPDDGKREKLLFVIRDRLERRERPVLWPSEAAELLEWAILCDDREKQAELLSLFRRLGGIEIVRAALSDFD' A
#
# COMPACT_ATOMS: atom_id res chain seq x y z
N MET A 1 -22.91 12.99 14.12
CA MET A 1 -22.48 12.30 12.89
C MET A 1 -21.53 13.23 12.17
N SER A 2 -20.23 13.13 12.43
CA SER A 2 -19.22 13.87 11.68
C SER A 2 -18.52 12.88 10.76
N CYS A 3 -18.81 12.98 9.46
CA CYS A 3 -17.99 12.34 8.45
C CYS A 3 -16.72 13.19 8.33
N ASP A 4 -15.77 12.92 9.23
CA ASP A 4 -14.41 13.43 9.14
C ASP A 4 -13.71 12.68 8.00
N GLN A 5 -14.04 13.03 6.76
CA GLN A 5 -13.29 12.58 5.59
C GLN A 5 -11.93 13.25 5.68
N THR A 6 -11.00 12.62 6.39
CA THR A 6 -9.61 13.07 6.41
C THR A 6 -9.10 13.10 4.97
N PRO A 7 -8.40 14.16 4.55
CA PRO A 7 -7.95 14.34 3.16
C PRO A 7 -7.06 13.20 2.63
N ASP A 8 -6.57 12.33 3.51
CA ASP A 8 -5.77 11.16 3.18
C ASP A 8 -6.59 9.96 2.67
N ASP A 9 -7.87 9.84 3.03
CA ASP A 9 -8.68 8.70 2.57
C ASP A 9 -8.93 8.73 1.06
N GLY A 10 -9.14 9.92 0.49
CA GLY A 10 -9.27 10.09 -0.96
C GLY A 10 -7.96 9.82 -1.73
N LYS A 11 -6.80 9.99 -1.09
CA LYS A 11 -5.50 9.62 -1.69
C LYS A 11 -5.27 8.11 -1.63
N ARG A 12 -5.57 7.49 -0.48
CA ARG A 12 -5.47 6.05 -0.25
C ARG A 12 -6.34 5.24 -1.19
N GLU A 13 -7.58 5.67 -1.42
CA GLU A 13 -8.47 5.01 -2.39
C GLU A 13 -7.95 5.13 -3.83
N LYS A 14 -7.41 6.29 -4.22
CA LYS A 14 -6.79 6.47 -5.54
C LYS A 14 -5.55 5.59 -5.71
N LEU A 15 -4.72 5.47 -4.68
CA LEU A 15 -3.56 4.59 -4.70
C LEU A 15 -3.98 3.13 -4.93
N LEU A 16 -4.97 2.63 -4.19
CA LEU A 16 -5.48 1.28 -4.40
C LEU A 16 -6.08 1.09 -5.78
N PHE A 17 -6.81 2.08 -6.28
CA PHE A 17 -7.37 2.04 -7.63
C PHE A 17 -6.26 1.89 -8.68
N VAL A 18 -5.21 2.72 -8.60
CA VAL A 18 -4.08 2.66 -9.54
C VAL A 18 -3.33 1.33 -9.43
N ILE A 19 -3.10 0.81 -8.22
CA ILE A 19 -2.45 -0.49 -8.04
C ILE A 19 -3.30 -1.62 -8.63
N ARG A 20 -4.61 -1.63 -8.38
CA ARG A 20 -5.53 -2.65 -8.89
C ARG A 20 -5.67 -2.59 -10.41
N ASP A 21 -5.88 -1.42 -10.99
CA ASP A 21 -5.96 -1.22 -12.45
C ASP A 21 -4.66 -1.69 -13.13
N ARG A 22 -3.49 -1.38 -12.55
CA ARG A 22 -2.20 -1.86 -13.04
C ARG A 22 -2.11 -3.39 -13.05
N LEU A 23 -2.58 -4.05 -11.99
CA LEU A 23 -2.61 -5.51 -11.90
C LEU A 23 -3.56 -6.15 -12.90
N GLU A 24 -4.74 -5.56 -13.09
CA GLU A 24 -5.73 -6.04 -14.06
C GLU A 24 -5.19 -5.97 -15.50
N ARG A 25 -4.46 -4.89 -15.82
CA ARG A 25 -3.78 -4.71 -17.11
C ARG A 25 -2.52 -5.57 -17.28
N ARG A 26 -2.10 -6.30 -16.23
CA ARG A 26 -0.84 -7.06 -16.17
C ARG A 26 0.39 -6.19 -16.43
N GLU A 27 0.26 -4.89 -16.21
CA GLU A 27 1.37 -3.96 -16.26
C GLU A 27 2.13 -4.10 -14.93
N ARG A 28 3.46 -4.13 -14.98
CA ARG A 28 4.39 -4.09 -13.83
C ARG A 28 3.78 -4.58 -12.48
N PRO A 29 3.88 -5.88 -12.16
CA PRO A 29 3.20 -6.49 -11.01
C PRO A 29 3.90 -6.23 -9.66
N VAL A 30 4.64 -5.13 -9.55
CA VAL A 30 5.44 -4.78 -8.38
C VAL A 30 5.17 -3.34 -7.96
N LEU A 31 5.16 -3.11 -6.65
CA LEU A 31 5.04 -1.76 -6.10
C LEU A 31 6.26 -0.91 -6.45
N TRP A 32 6.05 0.39 -6.54
CA TRP A 32 7.14 1.36 -6.43
C TRP A 32 7.46 1.59 -4.95
N PRO A 33 8.69 2.01 -4.59
CA PRO A 33 9.04 2.25 -3.20
C PRO A 33 8.10 3.22 -2.47
N SER A 34 7.65 4.28 -3.15
CA SER A 34 6.67 5.22 -2.58
C SER A 34 5.31 4.57 -2.33
N GLU A 35 4.84 3.75 -3.28
CA GLU A 35 3.57 3.01 -3.14
C GLU A 35 3.66 1.99 -1.99
N ALA A 36 4.81 1.32 -1.85
CA ALA A 36 5.07 0.40 -0.75
C ALA A 36 5.05 1.12 0.61
N ALA A 37 5.68 2.29 0.70
CA ALA A 37 5.67 3.10 1.92
C ALA A 37 4.26 3.55 2.29
N GLU A 38 3.51 4.15 1.36
CA GLU A 38 2.15 4.65 1.60
C GLU A 38 1.18 3.51 1.99
N LEU A 39 1.30 2.35 1.33
CA LEU A 39 0.42 1.21 1.59
C LEU A 39 0.72 0.53 2.92
N LEU A 40 2.00 0.47 3.32
CA LEU A 40 2.42 -0.03 4.62
C LEU A 40 2.02 0.93 5.74
N GLU A 41 2.24 2.23 5.56
CA GLU A 41 1.80 3.26 6.51
C GLU A 41 0.28 3.19 6.74
N TRP A 42 -0.48 3.08 5.65
CA TRP A 42 -1.92 2.92 5.78
C TRP A 42 -2.31 1.64 6.51
N ALA A 43 -1.67 0.51 6.19
CA ALA A 43 -1.95 -0.74 6.90
C ALA A 43 -1.68 -0.64 8.41
N ILE A 44 -0.62 0.07 8.82
CA ILE A 44 -0.28 0.29 10.23
C ILE A 44 -1.34 1.14 10.94
N LEU A 45 -1.85 2.18 10.25
CA LEU A 45 -2.84 3.11 10.80
C LEU A 45 -4.30 2.65 10.63
N CYS A 46 -4.55 1.48 10.04
CA CYS A 46 -5.90 1.01 9.75
C CYS A 46 -6.52 0.28 10.95
N ASP A 47 -7.57 0.86 11.53
CA ASP A 47 -8.32 0.27 12.66
C ASP A 47 -9.17 -0.95 12.25
N ASP A 48 -9.57 -1.02 10.98
CA ASP A 48 -10.30 -2.16 10.42
C ASP A 48 -9.34 -3.31 10.14
N ARG A 49 -9.46 -4.40 10.92
CA ARG A 49 -8.57 -5.56 10.82
C ARG A 49 -8.69 -6.30 9.49
N GLU A 50 -9.87 -6.34 8.88
CA GLU A 50 -10.07 -7.03 7.61
C GLU A 50 -9.38 -6.24 6.50
N LYS A 51 -9.58 -4.93 6.49
CA LYS A 51 -8.92 -4.03 5.55
C LYS A 51 -7.41 -3.99 5.76
N GLN A 52 -6.93 -3.96 6.99
CA GLN A 52 -5.52 -4.08 7.32
C GLN A 52 -4.91 -5.37 6.75
N ALA A 53 -5.58 -6.51 6.94
CA ALA A 53 -5.11 -7.79 6.41
C ALA A 53 -5.06 -7.78 4.87
N GLU A 54 -6.05 -7.16 4.21
CA GLU A 54 -6.06 -7.00 2.75
C GLU A 54 -4.86 -6.16 2.27
N LEU A 55 -4.60 -5.02 2.91
CA LEU A 55 -3.48 -4.13 2.58
C LEU A 55 -2.13 -4.85 2.74
N LEU A 56 -1.93 -5.55 3.85
CA LEU A 56 -0.68 -6.30 4.09
C LEU A 56 -0.52 -7.47 3.11
N SER A 57 -1.62 -8.13 2.74
CA SER A 57 -1.62 -9.18 1.72
C SER A 57 -1.20 -8.63 0.36
N LEU A 58 -1.76 -7.47 -0.02
CA LEU A 58 -1.42 -6.78 -1.26
C LEU A 58 0.05 -6.32 -1.25
N PHE A 59 0.50 -5.69 -0.16
CA PHE A 59 1.89 -5.26 0.03
C PHE A 59 2.87 -6.42 -0.17
N ARG A 60 2.64 -7.56 0.49
CA ARG A 60 3.47 -8.75 0.36
C ARG A 60 3.43 -9.32 -1.06
N ARG A 61 2.24 -9.42 -1.67
CA ARG A 61 2.07 -9.99 -3.01
C ARG A 61 2.82 -9.20 -4.07
N LEU A 62 2.99 -7.89 -3.88
CA LEU A 62 3.58 -6.98 -4.85
C LEU A 62 5.03 -6.60 -4.55
N GLY A 63 5.73 -7.41 -3.75
CA GLY A 63 7.16 -7.25 -3.51
C GLY A 63 7.52 -6.23 -2.44
N GLY A 64 6.57 -5.82 -1.60
CA GLY A 64 6.82 -4.82 -0.55
C GLY A 64 7.91 -5.25 0.46
N ILE A 65 8.03 -6.56 0.74
CA ILE A 65 9.04 -7.09 1.66
C ILE A 65 10.44 -6.89 1.07
N GLU A 66 10.62 -7.17 -0.21
CA GLU A 66 11.88 -7.03 -0.94
C GLU A 66 12.30 -5.57 -1.00
N ILE A 67 11.36 -4.65 -1.21
CA ILE A 67 11.61 -3.21 -1.18
C ILE A 67 12.12 -2.76 0.19
N VAL A 68 11.46 -3.18 1.28
CA VAL A 68 11.90 -2.84 2.65
C VAL A 68 13.27 -3.43 2.94
N ARG A 69 13.53 -4.68 2.56
CA ARG A 69 14.85 -5.31 2.72
C ARG A 69 15.93 -4.55 1.97
N ALA A 70 15.70 -4.19 0.71
CA ALA A 70 16.65 -3.42 -0.08
C ALA A 70 16.94 -2.06 0.58
N ALA A 71 15.90 -1.37 1.04
CA ALA A 71 16.06 -0.09 1.73
C ALA A 71 16.86 -0.21 3.04
N LEU A 72 16.71 -1.30 3.79
CA LEU A 72 17.46 -1.54 5.03
C LEU A 72 18.92 -1.93 4.76
N SER A 73 19.19 -2.70 3.69
CA SER A 73 20.54 -3.10 3.31
C SER A 73 21.42 -1.94 2.84
N ASP A 74 20.83 -0.84 2.35
CA ASP A 74 21.57 0.35 1.93
C ASP A 74 22.15 1.16 3.12
N PHE A 75 21.84 0.77 4.37
CA PHE A 75 22.35 1.39 5.60
C PHE A 75 23.54 0.64 6.24
N ASP A 76 23.94 -0.52 5.68
CA ASP A 76 25.13 -1.30 6.10
C ASP A 76 26.38 -0.92 5.29
#